data_AF-A0A673G7K0-F1
#
_entry.id   AF-A0A673G7K0-F1
#
_cell.length_a   1.000
_cell.length_b   1.000
_cell.length_c   1.000
_cell.angle_alpha   90.00
_cell.angle_beta   90.00
_cell.angle_gamma   90.00
#
_symmetry.space_group_name_H-M   'P 1'
#
loop_
_entity.id
_entity.type
_entity.pdbx_description
1 polymer ?
#
loop_
_entity_poly.entity_id
_entity_poly.type
_entity_poly.pdbx_seq_one_letter_code
_entity_poly.pdbx_strand_id
1 'polypeptide(L)'
;MLEEVKTSYRSREKQLTKAIRSYRKHIQGLMSLYPRLQCEQILALPEHALEAGPPEAHFSPAGTELRGETDRELHRLREDKACLESQLKLAREQVCVCVSPTCNNDNSFAIITLLNTVKFQQEAQERERVQLIARATVAEERVSELKEYVDNHLGRYKLEITRLRRLLGSQEGRSNSLNHQNETTQQYDLYCCVLIL
;
A
#
# COMPACT_ATOMS: atom_id res chain seq x y z
N MET A 1 28.98 -13.85 26.13
CA MET A 1 27.61 -14.34 26.38
C MET A 1 26.74 -13.37 27.20
N LEU A 2 26.95 -13.16 28.50
CA LEU A 2 26.08 -12.27 29.31
C LEU A 2 26.08 -10.80 28.83
N GLU A 3 27.24 -10.27 28.43
CA GLU A 3 27.33 -8.91 27.88
C GLU A 3 26.72 -8.78 26.49
N GLU A 4 26.75 -9.83 25.67
CA GLU A 4 26.07 -9.87 24.36
C GLU A 4 24.55 -9.87 24.54
N VAL A 5 24.03 -10.58 25.54
CA VAL A 5 22.59 -10.57 25.88
C VAL A 5 22.16 -9.18 26.36
N LYS A 6 22.96 -8.53 27.23
CA LYS A 6 22.67 -7.17 27.71
C LYS A 6 22.68 -6.16 26.56
N THR A 7 23.68 -6.22 25.68
CA THR A 7 23.78 -5.31 24.52
C THR A 7 22.67 -5.54 23.50
N SER A 8 22.28 -6.80 23.26
CA SER A 8 21.11 -7.15 22.44
C SER A 8 19.82 -6.56 23.02
N TYR A 9 19.59 -6.70 24.33
CA TYR A 9 18.43 -6.11 25.01
C TYR A 9 18.42 -4.58 24.87
N ARG A 10 19.57 -3.91 25.12
CA ARG A 10 19.69 -2.46 24.95
C ARG A 10 19.47 -2.00 23.50
N SER A 11 19.90 -2.79 22.52
CA SER A 11 19.66 -2.53 21.10
C SER A 11 18.16 -2.62 20.78
N ARG A 12 17.49 -3.69 21.23
CA ARG A 12 16.04 -3.88 21.06
C ARG A 12 15.23 -2.76 21.69
N GLU A 13 15.55 -2.35 22.92
CA GLU A 13 14.90 -1.23 23.60
C GLU A 13 15.03 0.09 22.83
N LYS A 14 16.23 0.35 22.27
CA LYS A 14 16.47 1.52 21.40
C LYS A 14 15.63 1.45 20.12
N GLN A 15 15.53 0.28 19.49
CA GLN A 15 14.71 0.08 18.29
C GLN A 15 13.23 0.31 18.57
N LEU A 16 12.70 -0.27 19.66
CA LEU A 16 11.29 -0.09 20.07
C LEU A 16 10.98 1.38 20.34
N THR A 17 11.85 2.07 21.08
CA THR A 17 11.68 3.49 21.36
C THR A 17 11.69 4.33 20.07
N LYS A 18 12.58 4.00 19.12
CA LYS A 18 12.64 4.68 17.81
C LYS A 18 11.37 4.42 16.98
N ALA A 19 10.87 3.18 16.96
CA ALA A 19 9.65 2.81 16.26
C ALA A 19 8.42 3.56 16.80
N ILE A 20 8.26 3.60 18.13
CA ILE A 20 7.16 4.33 18.79
C ILE A 20 7.19 5.82 18.44
N ARG A 21 8.37 6.46 18.50
CA ARG A 21 8.52 7.88 18.13
C ARG A 21 8.17 8.12 16.67
N SER A 22 8.60 7.25 15.77
CA SER A 22 8.29 7.34 14.33
C SER A 22 6.79 7.20 14.07
N TYR A 23 6.14 6.20 14.68
CA TYR A 23 4.72 5.96 14.53
C TYR A 23 3.87 7.12 15.06
N ARG A 24 4.22 7.65 16.24
CA ARG A 24 3.57 8.83 16.81
C ARG A 24 3.70 10.05 15.89
N LYS A 25 4.89 10.28 15.32
CA LYS A 25 5.12 11.37 14.36
C LYS A 25 4.26 11.19 13.11
N HIS A 26 4.15 9.98 12.59
CA HIS A 26 3.35 9.70 11.40
C HIS A 26 1.85 9.93 11.65
N ILE A 27 1.31 9.42 12.78
CA ILE A 27 -0.09 9.66 13.17
C ILE A 27 -0.36 11.15 13.34
N GLN A 28 0.54 11.89 14.01
CA GLN A 28 0.35 13.33 14.20
C GLN A 28 0.35 14.07 12.85
N GLY A 29 1.18 13.65 11.90
CA GLY A 29 1.16 14.13 10.52
C GLY A 29 -0.19 13.85 9.85
N LEU A 30 -0.68 12.62 9.90
CA LEU A 30 -1.99 12.24 9.34
C LEU A 30 -3.14 13.03 9.98
N MET A 31 -3.13 13.18 11.31
CA MET A 31 -4.15 13.94 12.03
C MET A 31 -4.14 15.42 11.65
N SER A 32 -2.96 16.00 11.34
CA SER A 32 -2.87 17.38 10.84
C SER A 32 -3.37 17.53 9.40
N LEU A 33 -3.32 16.46 8.60
CA LEU A 33 -3.78 16.45 7.21
C LEU A 33 -5.25 16.03 7.07
N TYR A 34 -5.80 15.31 8.05
CA TYR A 34 -7.19 14.85 8.07
C TYR A 34 -8.22 15.94 7.73
N PRO A 35 -8.21 17.14 8.34
CA PRO A 35 -9.20 18.16 8.00
C PRO A 35 -9.06 18.63 6.54
N ARG A 36 -7.84 18.68 5.99
CA ARG A 36 -7.61 19.07 4.58
C ARG A 36 -8.10 17.99 3.62
N LEU A 37 -7.77 16.73 3.88
CA LEU A 37 -8.24 15.58 3.09
C LEU A 37 -9.77 15.44 3.16
N GLN A 38 -10.37 15.74 4.32
CA GLN A 38 -11.82 15.77 4.48
C GLN A 38 -12.46 16.88 3.64
N CYS A 39 -11.86 18.08 3.61
CA CYS A 39 -12.34 19.17 2.76
C CYS A 39 -12.22 18.81 1.26
N GLU A 40 -11.09 18.22 0.84
CA GLU A 40 -10.89 17.77 -0.53
C GLU A 40 -11.88 16.66 -0.93
N GLN A 41 -12.20 15.72 -0.04
CA GLN A 41 -13.22 14.70 -0.30
C GLN A 41 -14.62 15.28 -0.45
N ILE A 42 -14.98 16.30 0.34
CA ILE A 42 -16.27 16.98 0.23
C ILE A 42 -16.35 17.77 -1.08
N LEU A 43 -15.24 18.41 -1.51
CA LEU A 43 -15.17 19.16 -2.76
C LEU A 43 -15.07 18.26 -4.01
N ALA A 44 -14.53 17.04 -3.87
CA ALA A 44 -14.43 16.05 -4.94
C ALA A 44 -15.73 15.27 -5.19
N LEU A 45 -16.75 15.43 -4.33
CA LEU A 45 -18.07 14.86 -4.57
C LEU A 45 -18.74 15.63 -5.74
N PRO A 46 -19.07 14.95 -6.86
CA PRO A 46 -19.70 15.63 -7.98
C PRO A 46 -21.14 15.99 -7.61
N GLU A 47 -21.39 17.29 -7.53
CA GLU A 47 -22.68 17.98 -7.64
C GLU A 47 -23.93 17.27 -7.08
N HIS A 48 -24.22 17.54 -5.80
CA HIS A 48 -25.59 17.92 -5.44
C HIS A 48 -25.56 19.18 -4.59
N ALA A 49 -25.88 20.29 -5.24
CA ALA A 49 -26.46 21.51 -4.69
C ALA A 49 -25.83 22.07 -3.40
N LEU A 50 -24.70 22.77 -3.53
CA LEU A 50 -24.52 23.98 -2.74
C LEU A 50 -25.39 25.08 -3.36
N GLU A 51 -26.70 24.91 -3.29
CA GLU A 51 -27.60 26.04 -3.42
C GLU A 51 -27.34 26.91 -2.18
N ALA A 52 -26.64 28.03 -2.38
CA ALA A 52 -26.53 29.04 -1.35
C ALA A 52 -27.97 29.50 -1.07
N GLY A 53 -28.53 28.99 0.02
CA GLY A 53 -29.87 29.34 0.46
C GLY A 53 -30.01 30.87 0.60
N PRO A 54 -31.24 31.40 0.55
CA PRO A 54 -31.50 32.83 0.54
C PRO A 54 -30.74 33.57 1.65
N PRO A 55 -30.29 34.82 1.40
CA PRO A 55 -29.53 35.60 2.37
C PRO A 55 -30.24 35.60 3.72
N GLU A 56 -29.47 35.31 4.78
CA GLU A 56 -29.92 35.20 6.16
C GLU A 56 -30.85 36.37 6.53
N ALA A 57 -32.16 36.14 6.43
CA ALA A 57 -33.11 36.88 7.24
C ALA A 57 -32.68 36.64 8.69
N HIS A 58 -32.47 37.71 9.45
CA HIS A 58 -31.99 37.71 10.82
C HIS A 58 -32.80 36.76 11.72
N PHE A 59 -32.47 35.47 11.70
CA PHE A 59 -32.65 34.59 12.82
C PHE A 59 -31.58 35.00 13.82
N SER A 60 -31.91 35.98 14.65
CA SER A 60 -31.30 36.04 15.97
C SER A 60 -32.15 35.14 16.85
N PRO A 61 -31.89 33.81 16.93
CA PRO A 61 -32.39 33.08 18.09
C PRO A 61 -31.80 33.83 19.27
N ALA A 62 -32.63 34.29 20.20
CA ALA A 62 -32.21 35.09 21.34
C ALA A 62 -30.93 34.48 21.94
N GLY A 63 -29.76 35.06 21.61
CA GLY A 63 -28.48 34.39 21.81
C GLY A 63 -28.19 34.16 23.29
N THR A 64 -28.90 34.89 24.14
CA THR A 64 -28.87 34.77 25.60
C THR A 64 -29.62 33.53 26.11
N GLU A 65 -30.75 33.15 25.50
CA GLU A 65 -31.55 31.98 25.90
C GLU A 65 -30.88 30.68 25.41
N LEU A 66 -30.47 30.67 24.14
CA LEU A 66 -29.79 29.51 23.54
C LEU A 66 -28.44 29.25 24.20
N ARG A 67 -27.70 30.31 24.58
CA ARG A 67 -26.47 30.18 25.38
C ARG A 67 -26.74 29.58 26.77
N GLY A 68 -27.83 29.99 27.41
CA GLY A 68 -28.27 29.43 28.69
C GLY A 68 -28.66 27.95 28.59
N GLU A 69 -29.34 27.54 27.52
CA GLU A 69 -29.63 26.12 27.24
C GLU A 69 -28.34 25.32 26.99
N THR A 70 -27.42 25.86 26.17
CA THR A 70 -26.14 25.19 25.89
C THR A 70 -25.26 25.07 27.12
N ASP A 71 -25.25 26.07 28.00
CA ASP A 71 -24.48 26.04 29.25
C ASP A 71 -25.03 24.98 30.22
N ARG A 72 -26.37 24.80 30.26
CA ARG A 72 -27.02 23.73 31.05
C ARG A 72 -26.77 22.35 30.48
N GLU A 73 -26.84 22.20 29.15
CA GLU A 73 -26.51 20.93 28.48
C GLU A 73 -25.03 20.57 28.68
N LEU A 74 -24.12 21.54 28.58
CA LEU A 74 -22.71 21.31 28.88
C LEU A 74 -22.48 20.88 30.33
N HIS A 75 -23.28 21.37 31.28
CA HIS A 75 -23.21 20.92 32.66
C HIS A 75 -23.65 19.47 32.81
N ARG A 76 -24.80 19.09 32.23
CA ARG A 76 -25.28 17.70 32.18
C ARG A 76 -24.25 16.76 31.56
N LEU A 77 -23.70 17.13 30.41
CA LEU A 77 -22.69 16.33 29.72
C LEU A 77 -21.40 16.17 30.52
N ARG A 78 -21.02 17.17 31.34
CA ARG A 78 -19.86 17.05 32.25
C ARG A 78 -20.15 16.08 33.40
N GLU A 79 -21.36 16.09 33.94
CA GLU A 79 -21.81 15.16 34.98
C GLU A 79 -21.89 13.73 34.42
N ASP A 80 -22.52 13.55 33.27
CA ASP A 80 -22.60 12.26 32.57
C ASP A 80 -21.22 11.75 32.23
N LYS A 81 -20.33 12.61 31.72
CA LYS A 81 -18.93 12.25 31.47
C LYS A 81 -18.24 11.81 32.76
N ALA A 82 -18.38 12.54 33.87
CA ALA A 82 -17.77 12.16 35.14
C ALA A 82 -18.32 10.82 35.66
N CYS A 83 -19.63 10.60 35.49
CA CYS A 83 -20.28 9.34 35.84
C CYS A 83 -19.75 8.19 34.97
N LEU A 84 -19.68 8.37 33.66
CA LEU A 84 -19.16 7.39 32.71
C LEU A 84 -17.66 7.13 32.92
N GLU A 85 -16.86 8.14 33.25
CA GLU A 85 -15.44 7.97 33.58
C GLU A 85 -15.26 7.17 34.87
N SER A 86 -16.12 7.40 35.88
CA SER A 86 -16.16 6.59 37.10
C SER A 86 -16.56 5.15 36.80
N GLN A 87 -17.62 4.93 35.99
CA GLN A 87 -18.04 3.61 35.55
C GLN A 87 -16.96 2.90 34.73
N LEU A 88 -16.26 3.61 33.85
CA LEU A 88 -15.14 3.05 33.08
C LEU A 88 -13.95 2.71 33.97
N LYS A 89 -13.68 3.50 35.02
CA LYS A 89 -12.65 3.19 36.00
C LYS A 89 -13.02 1.93 36.79
N LEU A 90 -14.26 1.84 37.27
CA LEU A 90 -14.79 0.65 37.95
C LEU A 90 -14.80 -0.58 37.02
N ALA A 91 -15.17 -0.42 35.75
CA ALA A 91 -15.15 -1.49 34.76
C ALA A 91 -13.72 -1.92 34.42
N ARG A 92 -12.76 -0.99 34.33
CA ARG A 92 -11.33 -1.30 34.17
C ARG A 92 -10.76 -2.00 35.40
N GLU A 93 -11.16 -1.59 36.59
CA GLU A 93 -10.82 -2.26 37.85
C GLU A 93 -11.46 -3.66 37.92
N GLN A 94 -12.72 -3.83 37.48
CA GLN A 94 -13.37 -5.14 37.34
C GLN A 94 -12.70 -6.01 36.27
N VAL A 95 -12.28 -5.44 35.14
CA VAL A 95 -11.52 -6.17 34.10
C VAL A 95 -10.14 -6.56 34.63
N CYS A 96 -9.48 -5.70 35.41
CA CYS A 96 -8.24 -6.01 36.13
C CYS A 96 -8.45 -7.13 37.16
N VAL A 97 -9.58 -7.13 37.88
CA VAL A 97 -9.99 -8.21 38.79
C VAL A 97 -10.38 -9.48 38.03
N CYS A 98 -10.93 -9.37 36.82
CA CYS A 98 -11.23 -10.48 35.91
C CYS A 98 -10.01 -11.04 35.16
N VAL A 99 -8.82 -10.44 35.30
CA VAL A 99 -7.54 -11.13 35.00
C VAL A 99 -7.20 -12.14 36.11
N SER A 100 -7.89 -12.08 37.25
CA SER A 100 -8.06 -13.26 38.11
C SER A 100 -9.07 -14.19 37.43
N PRO A 101 -8.81 -15.51 37.37
CA PRO A 101 -9.39 -16.44 36.40
C PRO A 101 -10.85 -16.83 36.71
N THR A 102 -11.74 -15.87 36.97
CA THR A 102 -13.12 -16.16 37.33
C THR A 102 -14.06 -14.99 37.04
N CYS A 103 -14.44 -14.78 35.77
CA CYS A 103 -15.72 -14.14 35.46
C CYS A 103 -16.24 -14.57 34.06
N ASN A 104 -17.45 -15.13 34.04
CA ASN A 104 -18.34 -15.48 32.91
C ASN A 104 -17.74 -16.26 31.72
N ASN A 105 -17.82 -17.59 31.80
CA ASN A 105 -17.31 -18.55 30.80
C ASN A 105 -17.78 -18.27 29.36
N ASP A 106 -19.00 -17.76 29.15
CA ASP A 106 -19.62 -17.68 27.82
C ASP A 106 -19.00 -16.58 26.94
N ASN A 107 -18.70 -15.41 27.51
CA ASN A 107 -18.10 -14.30 26.76
C ASN A 107 -16.58 -14.46 26.58
N SER A 108 -15.91 -15.05 27.56
CA SER A 108 -14.47 -15.36 27.47
C SER A 108 -14.20 -16.38 26.35
N PHE A 109 -15.03 -17.42 26.26
CA PHE A 109 -14.93 -18.41 25.19
C PHE A 109 -15.21 -17.81 23.80
N ALA A 110 -16.22 -16.93 23.69
CA ALA A 110 -16.54 -16.23 22.44
C ALA A 110 -15.38 -15.34 21.93
N ILE A 111 -14.68 -14.64 22.84
CA ILE A 111 -13.53 -13.81 22.47
C ILE A 111 -12.35 -14.68 22.03
N ILE A 112 -12.05 -15.76 22.77
CA ILE A 112 -10.95 -16.68 22.44
C ILE A 112 -11.19 -17.35 21.08
N THR A 113 -12.42 -17.80 20.82
CA THR A 113 -12.79 -18.41 19.53
C THR A 113 -12.66 -17.41 18.39
N LEU A 114 -13.14 -16.17 18.55
CA LEU A 114 -12.98 -15.12 17.55
C LEU A 114 -11.50 -14.83 17.24
N LEU A 115 -10.67 -14.66 18.27
CA LEU A 115 -9.23 -14.43 18.09
C LEU A 115 -8.56 -15.59 17.34
N ASN A 116 -8.91 -16.83 17.65
CA ASN A 116 -8.38 -18.01 16.96
C ASN A 116 -8.82 -18.06 15.50
N THR A 117 -10.08 -17.72 15.19
CA THR A 117 -10.57 -17.68 13.80
C THR A 117 -9.86 -16.62 12.98
N VAL A 118 -9.67 -15.41 13.52
CA VAL A 118 -8.92 -14.33 12.87
C VAL A 118 -7.47 -14.74 12.66
N LYS A 119 -6.83 -15.33 13.67
CA LYS A 119 -5.44 -15.81 13.55
C LYS A 119 -5.30 -16.89 12.48
N PHE A 120 -6.20 -17.87 12.44
CA PHE A 120 -6.19 -18.91 11.43
C PHE A 120 -6.38 -18.36 10.02
N GLN A 121 -7.32 -17.42 9.84
CA GLN A 121 -7.54 -16.73 8.57
C GLN A 121 -6.29 -15.95 8.12
N GLN A 122 -5.65 -15.25 9.06
CA GLN A 122 -4.43 -14.51 8.78
C GLN A 122 -3.28 -15.43 8.37
N GLU A 123 -3.07 -16.55 9.07
CA GLU A 123 -2.04 -17.52 8.71
C GLU A 123 -2.27 -18.13 7.32
N ALA A 124 -3.52 -18.39 6.95
CA ALA A 124 -3.86 -18.89 5.61
C ALA A 124 -3.52 -17.86 4.51
N GLN A 125 -3.87 -16.59 4.72
CA GLN A 125 -3.53 -15.49 3.81
C GLN A 125 -2.01 -15.27 3.70
N GLU A 126 -1.28 -15.38 4.82
CA GLU A 126 0.17 -15.26 4.81
C GLU A 126 0.84 -16.39 4.03
N ARG A 127 0.33 -17.63 4.14
CA ARG A 127 0.81 -18.77 3.33
C ARG A 127 0.56 -18.57 1.85
N GLU A 128 -0.64 -18.13 1.47
CA GLU A 128 -0.97 -17.83 0.07
C GLU A 128 -0.08 -16.71 -0.47
N ARG A 129 0.11 -15.64 0.29
CA ARG A 129 1.00 -14.54 -0.07
C ARG A 129 2.43 -15.04 -0.32
N VAL A 130 2.97 -15.88 0.55
CA VAL A 130 4.33 -16.43 0.37
C VAL A 130 4.39 -17.32 -0.88
N GLN A 131 3.36 -18.14 -1.13
CA GLN A 131 3.31 -18.98 -2.32
C GLN A 131 3.25 -18.15 -3.61
N LEU A 132 2.44 -17.10 -3.64
CA LEU A 132 2.33 -16.19 -4.78
C LEU A 132 3.64 -15.45 -5.03
N ILE A 133 4.32 -14.99 -3.97
CA ILE A 133 5.63 -14.36 -4.09
C ILE A 133 6.65 -15.34 -4.67
N ALA A 134 6.72 -16.57 -4.15
CA ALA A 134 7.65 -17.58 -4.67
C ALA A 134 7.38 -17.93 -6.15
N ARG A 135 6.10 -17.98 -6.55
CA ARG A 135 5.74 -18.18 -7.95
C ARG A 135 6.10 -16.98 -8.83
N ALA A 136 5.90 -15.76 -8.32
CA ALA A 136 6.24 -14.52 -9.02
C ALA A 136 7.76 -14.41 -9.24
N THR A 137 8.58 -14.72 -8.22
CA THR A 137 10.05 -14.67 -8.36
C THR A 137 10.56 -15.65 -9.41
N VAL A 138 10.02 -16.89 -9.45
CA VAL A 138 10.39 -17.85 -10.49
C VAL A 138 9.98 -17.33 -11.88
N ALA A 139 8.82 -16.69 -12.01
CA ALA A 139 8.40 -16.11 -13.28
C ALA A 139 9.32 -14.94 -13.70
N GLU A 140 9.73 -14.08 -12.77
CA GLU A 140 10.70 -13.00 -13.00
C GLU A 140 12.07 -13.53 -13.47
N GLU A 141 12.54 -14.63 -12.88
CA GLU A 141 13.76 -15.33 -13.34
C GLU A 141 13.60 -15.82 -14.78
N ARG A 142 12.48 -16.46 -15.12
CA ARG A 142 12.22 -16.92 -16.51
C ARG A 142 12.19 -15.79 -17.52
N VAL A 143 11.59 -14.65 -17.16
CA VAL A 143 11.58 -13.46 -18.02
C VAL A 143 13.00 -12.91 -18.20
N SER A 144 13.79 -12.92 -17.13
CA SER A 144 15.20 -12.48 -17.17
C SER A 144 16.06 -13.38 -18.05
N GLU A 145 15.91 -14.71 -17.94
CA GLU A 145 16.57 -15.69 -18.82
C GLU A 145 16.23 -15.44 -20.30
N LEU A 146 14.95 -15.23 -20.61
CA LEU A 146 14.50 -14.97 -21.98
C LEU A 146 15.04 -13.64 -22.51
N LYS A 147 15.05 -12.61 -21.66
CA LYS A 147 15.63 -11.31 -22.00
C LYS A 147 17.11 -11.45 -22.35
N GLU A 148 17.89 -12.14 -21.52
CA GLU A 148 19.31 -12.37 -21.76
C GLU A 148 19.53 -13.17 -23.06
N TYR A 149 18.71 -14.20 -23.30
CA TYR A 149 18.76 -14.97 -24.55
C TYR A 149 18.59 -14.08 -25.79
N VAL A 150 17.56 -13.23 -25.78
CA VAL A 150 17.29 -12.28 -26.87
C VAL A 150 18.45 -11.29 -27.02
N ASP A 151 18.91 -10.66 -25.94
CA ASP A 151 19.98 -9.68 -25.98
C ASP A 151 21.29 -10.29 -26.53
N ASN A 152 21.63 -11.51 -26.12
CA ASN A 152 22.80 -12.25 -26.62
C ASN A 152 22.68 -12.56 -28.11
N HIS A 153 21.52 -13.05 -28.55
CA HIS A 153 21.32 -13.47 -29.93
C HIS A 153 21.22 -12.28 -30.87
N LEU A 154 20.55 -11.19 -30.49
CA LEU A 154 20.51 -9.96 -31.26
C LEU A 154 21.91 -9.39 -31.48
N GLY A 155 22.75 -9.37 -30.45
CA GLY A 155 24.15 -8.95 -30.55
C GLY A 155 24.95 -9.81 -31.54
N ARG A 156 24.84 -11.14 -31.41
CA ARG A 156 25.50 -12.09 -32.31
C ARG A 156 25.03 -11.96 -33.76
N TYR A 157 23.73 -11.89 -33.99
CA TYR A 157 23.18 -11.73 -35.34
C TYR A 157 23.59 -10.41 -35.96
N LYS A 158 23.61 -9.31 -35.21
CA LYS A 158 24.09 -8.02 -35.71
C LYS A 158 25.54 -8.09 -36.18
N LEU A 159 26.41 -8.75 -35.40
CA LEU A 159 27.81 -8.95 -35.77
C LEU A 159 27.94 -9.86 -36.99
N GLU A 160 27.20 -10.96 -37.05
CA GLU A 160 27.26 -11.89 -38.19
C GLU A 160 26.72 -11.25 -39.46
N ILE A 161 25.60 -10.51 -39.40
CA ILE A 161 25.10 -9.71 -40.53
C ILE A 161 26.17 -8.73 -41.01
N THR A 162 26.85 -8.05 -40.08
CA THR A 162 27.93 -7.12 -40.43
C THR A 162 29.11 -7.86 -41.08
N ARG A 163 29.49 -9.03 -40.56
CA ARG A 163 30.55 -9.89 -41.11
C ARG A 163 30.20 -10.38 -42.52
N LEU A 164 29.00 -10.90 -42.71
CA LEU A 164 28.48 -11.38 -43.99
C LEU A 164 28.41 -10.26 -45.03
N ARG A 165 27.93 -9.06 -44.65
CA ARG A 165 27.92 -7.89 -45.54
C ARG A 165 29.34 -7.48 -45.98
N ARG A 166 30.33 -7.54 -45.10
CA ARG A 166 31.75 -7.28 -45.47
C ARG A 166 32.29 -8.33 -46.44
N LEU A 167 31.97 -9.60 -46.22
CA LEU A 167 32.38 -10.70 -47.10
C LEU A 167 31.76 -10.56 -48.50
N LEU A 168 30.48 -10.26 -48.58
CA LEU A 168 29.77 -10.02 -49.85
C LEU A 168 30.29 -8.77 -50.58
N GLY A 169 30.49 -7.64 -49.88
CA GLY A 169 31.09 -6.44 -50.48
C GLY A 169 32.54 -6.63 -50.92
N SER A 170 33.27 -7.58 -50.32
CA SER A 170 34.62 -7.99 -50.77
C SER A 170 34.58 -8.97 -51.94
N GLN A 171 33.45 -9.67 -52.13
CA GLN A 171 33.22 -10.65 -53.20
C GLN A 171 32.69 -9.97 -54.48
N GLU A 172 31.88 -8.92 -54.38
CA GLU A 172 31.47 -8.08 -55.53
C GLU A 172 32.68 -7.41 -56.22
N GLY A 173 33.71 -7.04 -55.45
CA GLY A 173 34.98 -6.53 -56.00
C GLY A 173 35.83 -7.57 -56.73
N ARG A 174 35.52 -8.87 -56.62
CA ARG A 174 36.24 -9.98 -57.29
C ARG A 174 35.35 -10.87 -58.17
N SER A 175 34.03 -10.70 -58.13
CA SER A 175 33.08 -11.61 -58.78
C SER A 175 31.94 -10.89 -59.51
N ASN A 176 32.11 -9.62 -59.89
CA ASN A 176 31.21 -8.96 -60.84
C ASN A 176 31.53 -9.40 -62.28
N SER A 177 31.30 -10.69 -62.53
CA SER A 177 30.93 -11.22 -63.83
C SER A 177 29.94 -12.35 -63.54
N LEU A 178 28.69 -11.99 -63.25
CA LEU A 178 27.50 -12.56 -63.87
C LEU A 178 26.24 -11.94 -63.24
N ASN A 179 25.47 -11.27 -64.09
CA ASN A 179 24.14 -10.73 -63.83
C ASN A 179 23.16 -11.79 -63.31
N HIS A 180 22.50 -11.54 -62.18
CA HIS A 180 21.05 -11.65 -61.98
C HIS A 180 20.70 -11.35 -60.52
N GLN A 181 19.48 -10.86 -60.28
CA GLN A 181 18.78 -10.70 -58.98
C GLN A 181 18.77 -9.30 -58.35
N ASN A 182 17.91 -8.43 -58.90
CA ASN A 182 17.44 -7.20 -58.25
C ASN A 182 15.98 -7.27 -57.76
N GLU A 183 15.34 -8.44 -57.73
CA GLU A 183 13.91 -8.58 -57.36
C GLU A 183 13.68 -9.18 -55.96
N THR A 184 14.65 -9.87 -55.36
CA THR A 184 14.47 -10.56 -54.08
C THR A 184 14.73 -9.67 -52.86
N THR A 185 15.48 -8.58 -53.01
CA THR A 185 15.89 -7.71 -51.89
C THR A 185 14.74 -6.84 -51.36
N GLN A 186 13.78 -6.46 -52.21
CA GLN A 186 12.65 -5.60 -51.79
C GLN A 186 11.60 -6.34 -50.95
N GLN A 187 11.50 -7.67 -51.08
CA GLN A 187 10.46 -8.45 -50.39
C GLN A 187 10.80 -8.71 -48.91
N TYR A 188 12.09 -8.75 -48.55
CA TYR A 188 12.51 -8.94 -47.15
C TYR A 188 12.42 -7.65 -46.32
N ASP A 189 12.63 -6.48 -46.93
CA ASP A 189 12.49 -5.19 -46.22
C ASP A 189 11.02 -4.92 -45.83
N LEU A 190 10.04 -5.37 -46.64
CA LEU A 190 8.62 -5.21 -46.31
C LEU A 190 8.17 -6.12 -45.16
N TYR A 191 8.76 -7.31 -45.02
CA TYR A 191 8.44 -8.25 -43.94
C TYR A 191 9.01 -7.82 -42.58
N CYS A 192 10.17 -7.16 -42.57
CA CYS A 192 10.77 -6.65 -41.33
C CYS A 192 9.98 -5.48 -40.72
N CYS A 193 9.29 -4.66 -41.53
CA CYS A 193 8.49 -3.54 -41.01
C CYS A 193 7.15 -3.98 -40.39
N VAL A 194 6.57 -5.11 -40.81
CA VAL A 194 5.27 -5.59 -40.30
C VAL A 194 5.39 -6.33 -38.97
N LEU A 195 6.58 -6.82 -38.59
CA LEU A 195 6.78 -7.58 -37.35
C LEU A 195 7.10 -6.71 -36.12
N ILE A 196 7.15 -5.38 -36.27
CA ILE A 196 7.57 -4.43 -35.23
C ILE A 196 6.42 -3.47 -34.81
N LEU A 197 5.23 -3.59 -35.40
CA LEU A 197 3.99 -2.92 -35.00
C LEU A 197 3.02 -3.91 -34.37
#